data_AF-J3BY91-F1
#
_entry.id   AF-J3BY91-F1
#
_cell.length_a   1.000
_cell.length_b   1.000
_cell.length_c   1.000
_cell.angle_alpha   90.00
_cell.angle_beta   90.00
_cell.angle_gamma   90.00
#
_symmetry.space_group_name_H-M   'P 1'
#
loop_
_entity.id
_entity.type
_entity.pdbx_description
1 polymer ?
#
loop_
_entity_poly.entity_id
_entity_poly.type
_entity_poly.pdbx_seq_one_letter_code
_entity_poly.pdbx_strand_id
1 'polypeptide(L)'
;MEMLYRLKITNLLLVNVFFIGQFILLGLFFKSLFIVKNQKRYLLWSLLSGLLLIIIESIYNYNLFFEFNLFEIILTSLLLVSYAVMHLYNQLTTEKVYYYITIGVIIYMLSSTVLFLVGNLTNDLSDEFKYLSWQLNAFLFIVLQLFYLYEWKVSFYKKSVLHV
;
A
#
# COMPACT_ATOMS: atom_id res chain seq x y z
N MET A 1 -9.06 7.88 -12.43
CA MET A 1 -10.17 8.26 -11.53
C MET A 1 -11.04 9.35 -12.16
N GLU A 2 -10.51 10.51 -12.58
CA GLU A 2 -11.31 11.58 -13.23
C GLU A 2 -11.99 11.17 -14.55
N MET A 3 -11.32 10.38 -15.40
CA MET A 3 -11.88 9.97 -16.69
C MET A 3 -13.09 9.03 -16.53
N LEU A 4 -13.08 8.16 -15.52
CA LEU A 4 -14.18 7.26 -15.19
C LEU A 4 -15.33 7.96 -14.46
N TYR A 5 -15.03 8.99 -13.65
CA TYR A 5 -16.04 9.88 -13.06
C TYR A 5 -16.88 10.57 -14.14
N ARG A 6 -16.23 11.05 -15.22
CA ARG A 6 -16.93 11.60 -16.39
C ARG A 6 -17.78 10.58 -17.15
N LEU A 7 -17.45 9.28 -17.03
CA LEU A 7 -18.18 8.17 -17.65
C LEU A 7 -19.27 7.56 -16.76
N LYS A 8 -19.51 8.09 -15.55
CA LYS A 8 -20.48 7.57 -14.56
C LYS A 8 -20.26 6.10 -14.17
N ILE A 9 -19.05 5.57 -14.34
CA ILE A 9 -18.70 4.21 -13.92
C ILE A 9 -18.31 4.27 -12.44
N THR A 10 -18.87 3.38 -11.62
CA THR A 10 -18.51 3.28 -10.19
C THR A 10 -17.05 2.84 -10.06
N ASN A 11 -16.22 3.71 -9.50
CA ASN A 11 -14.77 3.46 -9.37
C ASN A 11 -14.40 2.57 -8.18
N LEU A 12 -15.38 2.15 -7.39
CA LEU A 12 -15.18 1.48 -6.11
C LEU A 12 -14.55 0.09 -6.29
N LEU A 13 -14.99 -0.66 -7.30
CA LEU A 13 -14.38 -1.94 -7.67
C LEU A 13 -12.90 -1.77 -8.04
N LEU A 14 -12.56 -0.71 -8.79
CA LEU A 14 -11.18 -0.45 -9.17
C LEU A 14 -10.31 -0.10 -7.96
N VAL A 15 -10.89 0.58 -6.96
CA VAL A 15 -10.21 0.92 -5.71
C VAL A 15 -9.89 -0.33 -4.89
N ASN A 16 -10.86 -1.25 -4.70
CA ASN A 16 -10.63 -2.51 -3.99
C ASN A 16 -9.59 -3.38 -4.73
N VAL A 17 -9.72 -3.51 -6.05
CA VAL A 17 -8.74 -4.23 -6.87
C VAL A 17 -7.34 -3.62 -6.75
N PHE A 18 -7.24 -2.29 -6.67
CA PHE A 18 -5.97 -1.60 -6.47
C PHE A 18 -5.34 -1.93 -5.11
N PHE A 19 -6.09 -1.90 -4.01
CA PHE A 19 -5.57 -2.23 -2.68
C PHE A 19 -5.14 -3.69 -2.55
N ILE A 20 -5.94 -4.64 -3.04
CA ILE A 20 -5.58 -6.06 -3.06
C ILE A 20 -4.33 -6.27 -3.93
N GLY A 21 -4.29 -5.69 -5.12
CA GLY A 21 -3.13 -5.78 -6.00
C GLY A 21 -1.86 -5.20 -5.37
N GLN A 22 -1.98 -4.02 -4.75
CA GLN A 22 -0.90 -3.37 -4.01
C GLN A 22 -0.41 -4.24 -2.85
N PHE A 23 -1.33 -4.87 -2.10
CA PHE A 23 -1.01 -5.80 -1.02
C PHE A 23 -0.20 -7.01 -1.49
N ILE A 24 -0.63 -7.65 -2.58
CA ILE A 24 0.05 -8.81 -3.15
C ILE A 24 1.43 -8.43 -3.66
N LEU A 25 1.53 -7.38 -4.49
CA LEU A 25 2.79 -6.98 -5.12
C LEU A 25 3.83 -6.54 -4.09
N LEU A 26 3.46 -5.68 -3.14
CA LEU A 26 4.37 -5.22 -2.09
C LEU A 26 4.69 -6.34 -1.09
N GLY A 27 3.74 -7.23 -0.80
CA GLY A 27 3.99 -8.42 0.01
C GLY A 27 5.05 -9.33 -0.62
N LEU A 28 4.92 -9.62 -1.93
CA LEU A 28 5.92 -10.39 -2.67
C LEU A 28 7.27 -9.68 -2.76
N PHE A 29 7.27 -8.36 -2.90
CA PHE A 29 8.48 -7.54 -2.84
C PHE A 29 9.21 -7.72 -1.49
N PHE A 30 8.55 -7.51 -0.35
CA PHE A 30 9.17 -7.69 0.97
C PHE A 30 9.60 -9.14 1.23
N LYS A 31 8.85 -10.12 0.75
CA LYS A 31 9.26 -11.54 0.81
C LYS A 31 10.61 -11.79 0.14
N SER A 32 10.88 -11.10 -0.97
CA SER A 32 12.16 -11.21 -1.68
C SER A 32 13.33 -10.60 -0.91
N LEU A 33 13.07 -9.61 -0.05
CA LEU A 33 14.09 -8.90 0.73
C LEU A 33 14.48 -9.61 2.02
N PHE A 34 13.57 -10.39 2.60
CA PHE A 34 13.89 -11.13 3.81
C PHE A 34 14.89 -12.25 3.52
N ILE A 35 15.83 -12.49 4.44
CA ILE A 35 16.78 -13.60 4.38
C ILE A 35 16.38 -14.68 5.40
N VAL A 36 15.92 -14.24 6.58
CA VAL A 36 15.51 -15.09 7.69
C VAL A 36 14.25 -15.90 7.33
N LYS A 37 14.34 -17.23 7.41
CA LYS A 37 13.25 -18.16 7.06
C LYS A 37 11.97 -17.90 7.87
N ASN A 38 12.10 -17.58 9.15
CA ASN A 38 10.95 -17.31 10.03
C ASN A 38 10.17 -16.07 9.60
N GLN A 39 10.85 -14.99 9.21
CA GLN A 39 10.21 -13.77 8.72
C GLN A 39 9.51 -14.00 7.38
N LYS A 40 10.13 -14.76 6.46
CA LYS A 40 9.47 -15.18 5.21
C LYS A 40 8.21 -15.98 5.47
N ARG A 41 8.28 -16.92 6.42
CA ARG A 41 7.14 -17.75 6.80
C ARG A 41 6.03 -16.91 7.40
N TYR A 42 6.36 -16.02 8.35
CA TYR A 42 5.40 -15.06 8.92
C TYR A 42 4.70 -14.27 7.83
N LEU A 43 5.46 -13.60 6.94
CA LEU A 43 4.92 -12.79 5.85
C LEU A 43 3.99 -13.61 4.95
N LEU A 44 4.38 -14.84 4.58
CA LEU A 44 3.57 -15.68 3.70
C LEU A 44 2.25 -16.07 4.37
N TRP A 45 2.29 -16.50 5.63
CA TRP A 45 1.08 -16.84 6.37
C TRP A 45 0.16 -15.63 6.57
N SER A 46 0.72 -14.46 6.91
CA SER A 46 -0.07 -13.24 7.08
C SER A 46 -0.64 -12.72 5.76
N LEU A 47 0.08 -12.90 4.64
CA LEU A 47 -0.42 -12.58 3.31
C LEU A 47 -1.59 -13.49 2.91
N LEU A 48 -1.43 -14.80 3.09
CA LEU A 48 -2.50 -15.77 2.82
C LEU A 48 -3.71 -15.55 3.73
N SER A 49 -3.50 -15.34 5.03
CA SER A 49 -4.60 -15.08 5.96
C SER A 49 -5.31 -13.75 5.66
N GLY A 50 -4.56 -12.71 5.30
CA GLY A 50 -5.12 -11.42 4.92
C GLY A 50 -6.02 -11.54 3.69
N LEU A 51 -5.55 -12.23 2.64
CA LEU A 51 -6.37 -12.48 1.44
C LEU A 51 -7.59 -13.35 1.75
N LEU A 52 -7.44 -14.39 2.58
CA LEU A 52 -8.57 -15.23 2.98
C LEU A 52 -9.63 -14.43 3.75
N LEU A 53 -9.22 -13.53 4.65
CA LEU A 53 -10.16 -12.68 5.38
C LEU A 53 -10.96 -11.77 4.42
N ILE A 54 -10.30 -11.16 3.43
CA ILE A 54 -10.95 -10.30 2.43
C ILE A 54 -11.95 -11.12 1.58
N ILE A 55 -11.57 -12.34 1.17
CA ILE A 55 -12.46 -13.24 0.40
C ILE A 55 -13.67 -13.63 1.25
N ILE A 56 -13.46 -14.02 2.50
CA ILE A 56 -14.55 -14.40 3.41
C ILE A 56 -15.51 -13.23 3.60
N GLU A 57 -14.99 -12.04 3.89
CA GLU A 57 -15.78 -10.81 4.02
C GLU A 57 -16.60 -10.52 2.74
N SER A 58 -15.97 -10.66 1.57
CA SER A 58 -16.62 -10.46 0.27
C SER A 58 -17.74 -11.47 -0.02
N ILE A 59 -17.62 -12.70 0.49
CA ILE A 59 -18.67 -13.73 0.35
C ILE A 59 -19.85 -13.43 1.27
N TYR A 60 -19.59 -13.04 2.52
CA TYR A 60 -20.65 -12.73 3.48
C TYR A 60 -21.44 -11.48 3.09
N ASN A 61 -20.80 -10.53 2.41
CA ASN A 61 -21.44 -9.27 2.04
C ASN A 61 -21.01 -8.88 0.62
N TYR A 62 -21.66 -9.48 -0.38
CA TYR A 62 -21.35 -9.33 -1.80
C TYR A 62 -21.28 -7.87 -2.27
N ASN A 63 -22.07 -6.99 -1.64
CA ASN A 63 -22.09 -5.57 -1.96
C ASN A 63 -20.79 -4.84 -1.57
N LEU A 64 -20.01 -5.35 -0.60
CA LEU A 64 -18.76 -4.73 -0.17
C LEU A 64 -17.72 -4.64 -1.28
N PHE A 65 -17.76 -5.56 -2.27
CA PHE A 65 -16.85 -5.51 -3.41
C PHE A 65 -17.12 -4.32 -4.33
N PHE A 66 -18.36 -3.81 -4.32
CA PHE A 66 -18.81 -2.65 -5.08
C PHE A 66 -18.89 -1.37 -4.22
N GLU A 67 -18.57 -1.48 -2.93
CA GLU A 67 -18.54 -0.40 -1.96
C GLU A 67 -17.11 -0.10 -1.50
N PHE A 68 -16.96 0.99 -0.75
CA PHE A 68 -15.68 1.38 -0.18
C PHE A 68 -15.37 0.52 1.06
N ASN A 69 -14.57 -0.53 0.89
CA ASN A 69 -14.24 -1.45 1.97
C ASN A 69 -13.09 -0.92 2.85
N LEU A 70 -13.45 -0.18 3.91
CA LEU A 70 -12.48 0.31 4.89
C LEU A 70 -11.69 -0.79 5.59
N PHE A 71 -12.34 -1.91 5.91
CA PHE A 71 -11.69 -3.00 6.64
C PHE A 71 -10.55 -3.58 5.81
N GLU A 72 -10.79 -3.83 4.53
CA GLU A 72 -9.77 -4.26 3.57
C GLU A 72 -8.58 -3.30 3.52
N ILE A 73 -8.83 -1.99 3.42
CA ILE A 73 -7.80 -0.96 3.36
C ILE A 73 -6.94 -0.97 4.63
N ILE A 74 -7.57 -1.01 5.80
CA ILE A 74 -6.87 -1.01 7.09
C ILE A 74 -6.07 -2.30 7.25
N LEU A 75 -6.66 -3.46 6.96
CA LEU A 75 -6.02 -4.76 7.10
C LEU A 75 -4.78 -4.86 6.20
N THR A 76 -4.92 -4.55 4.92
CA THR A 76 -3.83 -4.63 3.94
C THR A 76 -2.71 -3.64 4.25
N SER A 77 -3.05 -2.38 4.57
CA SER A 77 -2.06 -1.36 4.88
C SER A 77 -1.27 -1.68 6.15
N LEU A 78 -1.92 -2.11 7.24
CA LEU A 78 -1.25 -2.47 8.48
C LEU A 78 -0.32 -3.67 8.31
N LEU A 79 -0.74 -4.69 7.54
CA LEU A 79 0.12 -5.82 7.22
C LEU A 79 1.35 -5.38 6.42
N LEU A 80 1.20 -4.52 5.40
CA LEU A 80 2.35 -4.00 4.65
C LEU A 80 3.28 -3.16 5.51
N VAL A 81 2.74 -2.30 6.39
CA VAL A 81 3.54 -1.52 7.33
C VAL A 81 4.32 -2.45 8.25
N SER A 82 3.72 -3.55 8.73
CA SER A 82 4.41 -4.54 9.55
C SER A 82 5.61 -5.17 8.81
N TYR A 83 5.45 -5.50 7.53
CA TYR A 83 6.55 -6.03 6.71
C TYR A 83 7.65 -4.99 6.49
N ALA A 84 7.25 -3.75 6.22
CA ALA A 84 8.19 -2.66 6.00
C ALA A 84 9.00 -2.34 7.28
N VAL A 85 8.38 -2.36 8.45
CA VAL A 85 9.06 -2.19 9.74
C VAL A 85 10.01 -3.35 10.02
N MET A 86 9.60 -4.60 9.77
CA MET A 86 10.49 -5.75 9.88
C MET A 86 11.70 -5.62 8.94
N HIS A 87 11.49 -5.11 7.72
CA HIS A 87 12.57 -4.83 6.80
C HIS A 87 13.52 -3.76 7.35
N LEU A 88 13.01 -2.61 7.83
CA LEU A 88 13.85 -1.59 8.46
C LEU A 88 14.64 -2.12 9.65
N TYR A 89 14.06 -3.00 10.45
CA TYR A 89 14.74 -3.63 11.58
C TYR A 89 15.94 -4.48 11.15
N ASN A 90 15.78 -5.32 10.12
CA ASN A 90 16.88 -6.10 9.57
C ASN A 90 18.00 -5.21 9.00
N GLN A 91 17.63 -4.04 8.49
CA GLN A 91 18.54 -3.05 7.90
C GLN A 91 19.32 -2.25 8.95
N LEU A 92 19.03 -2.40 10.24
CA LEU A 92 19.86 -1.82 11.31
C LEU A 92 21.21 -2.52 11.44
N THR A 93 21.28 -3.80 11.07
CA THR A 93 22.47 -4.66 11.21
C THR A 93 23.07 -5.09 9.87
N THR A 94 22.42 -4.76 8.75
CA THR A 94 22.83 -5.19 7.40
C THR A 94 22.88 -4.01 6.42
N GLU A 95 23.34 -4.25 5.19
CA GLU A 95 23.44 -3.22 4.15
C GLU A 95 22.08 -2.70 3.70
N LYS A 96 21.93 -1.36 3.69
CA LYS A 96 20.72 -0.58 3.35
C LYS A 96 20.21 -0.80 1.92
N VAL A 97 19.64 -1.96 1.67
CA VAL A 97 19.04 -2.36 0.39
C VAL A 97 17.58 -1.91 0.34
N TYR A 98 17.17 -1.15 -0.69
CA TYR A 98 15.79 -0.65 -0.88
C TYR A 98 15.20 0.14 0.31
N TYR A 99 16.05 0.89 1.01
CA TYR A 99 15.69 1.63 2.22
C TYR A 99 14.67 2.74 1.96
N TYR A 100 14.83 3.52 0.89
CA TYR A 100 13.95 4.63 0.57
C TYR A 100 12.57 4.14 0.08
N ILE A 101 12.51 3.03 -0.68
CA ILE A 101 11.23 2.37 -0.99
C ILE A 101 10.50 2.00 0.30
N THR A 102 11.21 1.41 1.27
CA THR A 102 10.60 0.95 2.53
C THR A 102 10.02 2.11 3.32
N ILE A 103 10.76 3.22 3.44
CA ILE A 103 10.28 4.44 4.08
C ILE A 103 9.07 5.01 3.34
N GLY A 104 9.15 5.13 2.02
CA GLY A 104 8.06 5.66 1.20
C GLY A 104 6.78 4.84 1.40
N VAL A 105 6.88 3.52 1.42
CA VAL A 105 5.75 2.61 1.68
C VAL A 105 5.15 2.87 3.07
N ILE A 106 5.96 2.99 4.14
CA ILE A 106 5.44 3.26 5.49
C ILE A 106 4.70 4.60 5.53
N ILE A 107 5.32 5.67 5.01
CA ILE A 107 4.73 7.01 5.01
C ILE A 107 3.42 7.02 4.25
N TYR A 108 3.40 6.45 3.04
CA TYR A 108 2.21 6.39 2.21
C TYR A 108 1.10 5.56 2.87
N MET A 109 1.41 4.34 3.34
CA MET A 109 0.40 3.45 3.91
C MET A 109 -0.23 4.05 5.15
N LEU A 110 0.56 4.55 6.10
CA LEU A 110 0.01 5.14 7.33
C LEU A 110 -0.80 6.41 7.04
N SER A 111 -0.26 7.31 6.20
CA SER A 111 -0.93 8.58 5.92
C SER A 111 -2.22 8.38 5.11
N SER A 112 -2.20 7.51 4.09
CA SER A 112 -3.39 7.21 3.29
C SER A 112 -4.46 6.51 4.12
N THR A 113 -4.11 5.52 4.96
CA THR A 113 -5.08 4.86 5.84
C THR A 113 -5.73 5.83 6.83
N VAL A 114 -4.96 6.77 7.40
CA VAL A 114 -5.54 7.84 8.25
C VAL A 114 -6.50 8.71 7.45
N LEU A 115 -6.15 9.11 6.22
CA LEU A 115 -7.05 9.89 5.37
C LEU A 115 -8.34 9.14 5.03
N PHE A 116 -8.27 7.83 4.78
CA PHE A 116 -9.46 7.02 4.50
C PHE A 116 -10.35 6.84 5.73
N LEU A 117 -9.75 6.63 6.91
CA LEU A 117 -10.46 6.60 8.18
C LEU A 117 -11.20 7.91 8.45
N VAL A 118 -10.50 9.04 8.35
CA VAL A 118 -11.09 10.36 8.51
C VAL A 118 -12.18 10.58 7.48
N GLY A 119 -11.89 10.34 6.20
CA GLY A 119 -12.83 10.53 5.09
C GLY A 119 -14.16 9.79 5.32
N ASN A 120 -14.11 8.54 5.80
CA ASN A 120 -15.30 7.77 6.06
C ASN A 120 -16.06 8.20 7.33
N LEU A 121 -15.35 8.58 8.41
CA LEU A 121 -15.98 9.15 9.61
C LEU A 121 -16.65 10.50 9.31
N THR A 122 -16.13 11.22 8.33
CA THR A 122 -16.66 12.51 7.88
C THR A 122 -17.65 12.39 6.72
N ASN A 123 -18.28 11.22 6.50
CA ASN A 123 -19.23 11.04 5.41
C ASN A 123 -20.43 11.99 5.47
N ASP A 124 -20.78 12.49 6.66
CA ASP A 124 -21.83 13.50 6.88
C ASP A 124 -21.33 14.96 6.78
N LEU A 125 -20.02 15.18 6.59
CA LEU A 125 -19.44 16.51 6.37
C LEU A 125 -19.55 16.94 4.90
N SER A 126 -19.29 18.23 4.64
CA SER A 126 -19.42 18.84 3.32
C SER A 126 -18.54 18.13 2.27
N ASP A 127 -19.00 18.17 1.01
CA ASP A 127 -18.31 17.55 -0.12
C ASP A 127 -16.86 18.06 -0.32
N GLU A 128 -16.56 19.27 0.18
CA GLU A 128 -15.22 19.85 0.19
C GLU A 128 -14.23 19.02 1.02
N PHE A 129 -14.63 18.52 2.20
CA PHE A 129 -13.76 17.67 3.04
C PHE A 129 -13.47 16.31 2.42
N LYS A 130 -14.47 15.73 1.75
CA LYS A 130 -14.29 14.49 0.98
C LYS A 130 -13.29 14.71 -0.14
N TYR A 131 -13.48 15.77 -0.92
CA TYR A 131 -12.59 16.12 -2.03
C TYR A 131 -11.15 16.37 -1.56
N LEU A 132 -10.96 17.09 -0.45
CA LEU A 132 -9.66 17.34 0.15
C LEU A 132 -8.93 16.04 0.53
N SER A 133 -9.63 15.10 1.17
CA SER A 133 -9.05 13.80 1.55
C SER A 133 -8.54 13.02 0.33
N TRP A 134 -9.31 13.02 -0.75
CA TRP A 134 -8.90 12.39 -2.01
C TRP A 134 -7.70 13.08 -2.68
N GLN A 135 -7.66 14.41 -2.68
CA GLN A 135 -6.53 15.18 -3.21
C GLN A 135 -5.25 14.93 -2.42
N LEU A 136 -5.33 14.92 -1.09
CA LEU A 136 -4.19 14.62 -0.23
C LEU A 136 -3.68 13.19 -0.46
N ASN A 137 -4.58 12.22 -0.64
CA ASN A 137 -4.16 10.85 -0.97
C ASN A 137 -3.46 10.78 -2.34
N ALA A 138 -3.96 11.49 -3.35
CA ALA A 138 -3.30 11.57 -4.66
C ALA A 138 -1.90 12.21 -4.56
N PHE A 139 -1.77 13.26 -3.74
CA PHE A 139 -0.47 13.88 -3.46
C PHE A 139 0.49 12.91 -2.76
N LEU A 140 0.04 12.17 -1.74
CA LEU A 140 0.84 11.14 -1.07
C LEU A 140 1.30 10.04 -2.04
N PHE A 141 0.44 9.65 -2.98
CA PHE A 141 0.81 8.70 -4.01
C PHE A 141 1.94 9.23 -4.90
N ILE A 142 1.92 10.51 -5.29
CA ILE A 142 3.02 11.14 -6.03
C ILE A 142 4.31 11.11 -5.20
N VAL A 143 4.23 11.43 -3.90
CA VAL A 143 5.38 11.35 -2.99
C VAL A 143 5.95 9.92 -2.93
N LEU A 144 5.10 8.89 -2.86
CA LEU A 144 5.54 7.49 -2.94
C LEU A 144 6.30 7.19 -4.24
N GLN A 145 5.81 7.67 -5.38
CA GLN A 145 6.50 7.49 -6.66
C GLN A 145 7.87 8.18 -6.69
N LEU A 146 8.01 9.35 -6.04
CA LEU A 146 9.32 10.00 -5.89
C LEU A 146 10.30 9.15 -5.07
N PHE A 147 9.85 8.47 -4.01
CA PHE A 147 10.68 7.51 -3.28
C PHE A 147 11.14 6.36 -4.17
N TYR A 148 10.26 5.83 -5.02
CA TYR A 148 10.61 4.75 -5.96
C TYR A 148 11.64 5.20 -6.99
N LEU A 149 11.46 6.38 -7.58
CA LEU A 149 12.41 6.97 -8.52
C LEU A 149 13.75 7.27 -7.87
N TYR A 150 13.74 7.80 -6.65
CA TYR A 150 14.97 8.10 -5.92
C TYR A 150 15.75 6.85 -5.55
N GLU A 151 15.07 5.81 -5.05
CA GLU A 151 15.69 4.52 -4.79
C GLU A 151 16.29 3.91 -6.06
N TRP A 152 15.56 3.96 -7.18
CA TRP A 152 16.07 3.45 -8.45
C TRP A 152 17.37 4.17 -8.87
N LYS A 153 17.40 5.50 -8.73
CA LYS A 153 18.60 6.31 -8.97
C LYS A 153 19.74 5.90 -8.03
N VAL A 154 19.50 5.73 -6.73
CA VAL A 154 20.58 5.40 -5.78
C VAL A 154 21.11 3.98 -6.00
N SER A 155 20.22 3.01 -6.20
CA SER A 155 20.54 1.58 -6.21
C SER A 155 21.03 1.06 -7.57
N PHE A 156 20.60 1.64 -8.69
CA PHE A 156 20.95 1.16 -10.03
C PHE A 156 21.82 2.14 -10.84
N TYR A 157 21.62 3.46 -10.73
CA TYR A 157 22.39 4.43 -11.53
C TYR A 157 23.90 4.36 -11.23
N LYS A 158 24.28 4.25 -9.95
CA LYS A 158 25.70 4.17 -9.55
C LYS A 158 26.42 2.91 -10.03
N LYS A 159 25.72 1.81 -10.26
CA LYS A 159 26.33 0.57 -10.78
C LYS A 159 26.68 0.65 -12.27
N SER A 160 25.99 1.51 -13.03
CA SER A 160 26.26 1.69 -14.46
C SER A 160 27.55 2.47 -14.76
N VAL A 161 28.04 3.29 -13.83
CA VAL A 161 29.23 4.15 -14.02
C VAL A 161 30.54 3.44 -13.65
N LEU A 162 30.48 2.35 -12.88
CA LEU A 162 31.66 1.57 -12.45
C LEU A 162 31.99 0.39 -13.39
N HIS A 163 31.23 0.22 -14.48
CA HIS A 163 31.43 -0.83 -15.49
C HIS A 163 31.81 -0.27 -16.88
N VAL A 164 32.31 0.97 -16.94
CA VAL A 164 32.96 1.56 -18.12
C VAL A 164 34.41 1.86 -17.77
#